data_AF-A0A8S7N387-F1
#
_entry.id   AF-A0A8S7N387-F1
#
_cell.length_a   1.000
_cell.length_b   1.000
_cell.length_c   1.000
_cell.angle_alpha   90.00
_cell.angle_beta   90.00
_cell.angle_gamma   90.00
#
_symmetry.space_group_name_H-M   'P 1'
#
loop_
_entity.id
_entity.type
_entity.pdbx_description
1 polymer ?
#
loop_
_entity_poly.entity_id
_entity_poly.type
_entity_poly.pdbx_seq_one_letter_code
_entity_poly.pdbx_strand_id
1 'polypeptide(L)'
;MSEINYQVLREAAESASKINWTGLEDDLNADGYMRTLTRYIQCHSPIITLSLLDERDALNERIAELEANLAAMTEDHQRAIESIKQADSAVKLAHEKFSALAAENARLKVMCEDRRRFIMNGVQMGYIKVPTAETDPDLETIRIAISPQKPIPATDAFLAEVRAQGLEMFAQRCNSKSEQALASDIRDNWKLLGEHATDFAAELRKGE
;
A
#
# COMPACT_ATOMS: atom_id res chain seq x y z
N MET A 1 -2.14 38.24 17.58
CA MET A 1 -3.24 38.71 16.73
C MET A 1 -3.88 39.87 17.45
N SER A 2 -3.74 41.09 16.93
CA SER A 2 -4.51 42.22 17.45
C SER A 2 -5.99 41.91 17.22
N GLU A 3 -6.81 42.01 18.25
CA GLU A 3 -8.25 41.75 18.16
C GLU A 3 -8.90 42.88 17.36
N ILE A 4 -8.88 42.75 16.04
CA ILE A 4 -9.47 43.71 15.14
C ILE A 4 -10.99 43.64 15.35
N ASN A 5 -11.58 44.77 15.73
CA ASN A 5 -13.02 44.86 15.86
C ASN A 5 -13.65 45.03 14.47
N TYR A 6 -14.02 43.91 13.84
CA TYR A 6 -14.64 43.89 12.51
C TYR A 6 -15.92 44.72 12.41
N GLN A 7 -16.63 44.92 13.53
CA GLN A 7 -17.81 45.76 13.58
C GLN A 7 -17.44 47.24 13.40
N VAL A 8 -16.40 47.71 14.07
CA VAL A 8 -15.86 49.08 13.89
C VAL A 8 -15.36 49.29 12.46
N LEU A 9 -14.74 48.28 11.85
CA LEU A 9 -14.29 48.35 10.46
C LEU A 9 -15.45 48.44 9.47
N ARG A 10 -16.49 47.63 9.68
CA ARG A 10 -17.69 47.63 8.87
C ARG A 10 -18.41 48.98 8.96
N GLU A 11 -18.56 49.51 10.17
CA GLU A 11 -19.16 50.82 10.41
C GLU A 11 -18.35 51.96 9.77
N ALA A 12 -17.02 51.91 9.83
CA ALA A 12 -16.14 52.87 9.17
C ALA A 12 -16.25 52.80 7.63
N ALA A 13 -16.31 51.59 7.05
CA ALA A 13 -16.47 51.39 5.62
C ALA A 13 -17.87 51.82 5.11
N GLU A 14 -18.92 51.50 5.85
CA GLU A 14 -20.29 51.96 5.58
C GLU A 14 -20.40 53.48 5.68
N SER A 15 -19.69 54.10 6.62
CA SER A 15 -19.58 55.56 6.76
C SER A 15 -18.77 56.21 5.63
N ALA A 16 -17.81 55.50 5.04
CA ALA A 16 -17.00 55.96 3.91
C ALA A 16 -17.69 55.79 2.53
N SER A 17 -18.84 55.11 2.47
CA SER A 17 -19.61 54.91 1.23
C SER A 17 -20.13 56.25 0.69
N LYS A 18 -19.93 56.51 -0.62
CA LYS A 18 -20.35 57.75 -1.31
C LYS A 18 -21.81 58.15 -1.06
N ILE A 19 -22.68 57.19 -0.78
CA ILE A 19 -24.11 57.40 -0.47
C ILE A 19 -24.30 58.32 0.76
N ASN A 20 -23.34 58.34 1.69
CA ASN A 20 -23.37 59.15 2.91
C ASN A 20 -22.50 60.43 2.86
N TRP A 21 -21.89 60.74 1.71
CA TRP A 21 -21.04 61.93 1.51
C TRP A 21 -21.73 62.94 0.60
N THR A 22 -22.88 63.47 1.05
CA THR A 22 -23.58 64.56 0.39
C THR A 22 -22.92 65.92 0.73
N GLY A 23 -22.87 66.86 -0.23
CA GLY A 23 -22.28 68.20 -0.01
C GLY A 23 -20.76 68.29 -0.11
N LEU A 24 -20.07 67.24 -0.60
CA LEU A 24 -18.60 67.19 -0.73
C LEU A 24 -18.01 68.35 -1.55
N GLU A 25 -18.74 68.79 -2.58
CA GLU A 25 -18.33 69.90 -3.45
C GLU A 25 -18.37 71.24 -2.71
N ASP A 26 -19.29 71.43 -1.77
CA ASP A 26 -19.43 72.64 -0.95
C ASP A 26 -18.39 72.68 0.20
N ASP A 27 -17.99 71.51 0.69
CA ASP A 27 -16.98 71.33 1.76
C ASP A 27 -15.52 71.45 1.27
N LEU A 28 -15.26 71.68 -0.01
CA LEU A 28 -13.89 71.85 -0.56
C LEU A 28 -13.40 73.31 -0.57
N ASN A 29 -14.19 74.24 -0.04
CA ASN A 29 -13.84 75.66 0.11
C ASN A 29 -12.72 75.86 1.17
N ALA A 30 -12.08 77.03 1.24
CA ALA A 30 -10.81 77.27 1.95
C ALA A 30 -10.71 76.76 3.41
N ASP A 31 -11.83 76.68 4.15
CA ASP A 31 -11.90 76.15 5.54
C ASP A 31 -12.47 74.72 5.65
N GLY A 32 -12.98 74.13 4.56
CA GLY A 32 -13.63 72.82 4.52
C GLY A 32 -12.71 71.67 4.11
N TYR A 33 -11.64 71.94 3.35
CA TYR A 33 -10.68 70.91 2.90
C TYR A 33 -10.10 70.08 4.06
N MET A 34 -9.72 70.74 5.16
CA MET A 34 -9.19 70.07 6.35
C MET A 34 -10.24 69.22 7.06
N ARG A 35 -11.51 69.63 7.05
CA ARG A 35 -12.62 68.88 7.65
C ARG A 35 -12.92 67.60 6.86
N THR A 36 -12.97 67.70 5.53
CA THR A 36 -13.17 66.58 4.62
C THR A 36 -12.00 65.59 4.68
N LEU A 37 -10.76 66.10 4.71
CA LEU A 37 -9.55 65.30 4.89
C LEU A 37 -9.53 64.59 6.25
N THR A 38 -9.93 65.28 7.32
CA THR A 38 -10.02 64.68 8.67
C THR A 38 -11.06 63.56 8.71
N ARG A 39 -12.24 63.77 8.09
CA ARG A 39 -13.30 62.76 7.99
C ARG A 39 -12.83 61.55 7.18
N TYR A 40 -12.07 61.76 6.11
CA TYR A 40 -11.47 60.69 5.30
C TYR A 40 -10.44 59.87 6.08
N ILE A 41 -9.51 60.53 6.77
CA ILE A 41 -8.49 59.86 7.59
C ILE A 41 -9.12 59.12 8.78
N GLN A 42 -10.22 59.63 9.35
CA GLN A 42 -10.95 58.94 10.41
C GLN A 42 -11.70 57.70 9.91
N CYS A 43 -12.31 57.75 8.72
CA CYS A 43 -13.02 56.61 8.13
C CYS A 43 -12.09 55.56 7.49
N HIS A 44 -10.89 55.96 7.04
CA HIS A 44 -9.92 55.08 6.38
C HIS A 44 -8.51 55.33 6.91
N SER A 45 -8.34 55.18 8.22
CA SER A 45 -7.04 55.40 8.88
C SER A 45 -6.02 54.41 8.34
N PRO A 46 -4.80 54.84 7.97
CA PRO A 46 -3.72 53.96 7.54
C PRO A 46 -3.45 52.79 8.50
N ILE A 47 -3.69 52.98 9.80
CA ILE A 47 -3.55 51.93 10.82
C ILE A 47 -4.52 50.77 10.58
N ILE A 48 -5.78 51.09 10.27
CA ILE A 48 -6.82 50.11 9.97
C ILE A 48 -6.47 49.34 8.69
N THR A 49 -6.04 50.05 7.64
CA THR A 49 -5.65 49.43 6.38
C THR A 49 -4.45 48.49 6.56
N LEU A 50 -3.45 48.89 7.35
CA LEU A 50 -2.31 48.04 7.66
C LEU A 50 -2.71 46.79 8.47
N SER A 51 -3.56 46.94 9.49
CA SER A 51 -4.03 45.78 10.29
C SER A 51 -4.82 44.76 9.44
N LEU A 52 -5.65 45.24 8.50
CA LEU A 52 -6.36 44.37 7.56
C LEU A 52 -5.42 43.68 6.56
N LEU A 53 -4.36 44.35 6.13
CA LEU A 53 -3.35 43.75 5.26
C LEU A 53 -2.58 42.64 5.99
N ASP A 54 -2.15 42.89 7.23
CA ASP A 54 -1.47 41.90 8.08
C ASP A 54 -2.35 40.67 8.31
N GLU A 55 -3.65 40.86 8.58
CA GLU A 55 -4.60 39.76 8.75
C GLU A 55 -4.80 38.97 7.44
N ARG A 56 -4.95 39.67 6.31
CA ARG A 56 -5.06 39.03 4.99
C ARG A 56 -3.82 38.19 4.69
N ASP A 57 -2.63 38.69 5.02
CA ASP A 57 -1.39 37.95 4.86
C ASP A 57 -1.34 36.71 5.76
N ALA A 58 -1.72 36.82 7.03
CA ALA A 58 -1.83 35.68 7.94
C ALA A 58 -2.87 34.64 7.50
N LEU A 59 -4.01 35.08 6.96
CA LEU A 59 -5.04 34.19 6.40
C LEU A 59 -4.55 33.49 5.14
N ASN A 60 -3.83 34.19 4.25
CA ASN A 60 -3.23 33.58 3.07
C ASN A 60 -2.19 32.52 3.44
N GLU A 61 -1.35 32.78 4.44
CA GLU A 61 -0.43 31.77 4.98
C GLU A 61 -1.19 30.55 5.51
N ARG A 62 -2.26 30.76 6.28
CA ARG A 62 -3.08 29.67 6.80
C ARG A 62 -3.79 28.87 5.72
N ILE A 63 -4.24 29.53 4.65
CA ILE A 63 -4.84 28.86 3.48
C ILE A 63 -3.79 27.99 2.80
N ALA A 64 -2.59 28.51 2.55
CA ALA A 64 -1.50 27.74 1.94
C ALA A 64 -1.12 26.51 2.79
N GLU A 65 -1.07 26.64 4.12
CA GLU A 65 -0.87 25.51 5.03
C GLU A 65 -1.99 24.46 4.93
N LEU A 66 -3.26 24.90 4.89
CA LEU A 66 -4.40 23.98 4.78
C LEU A 66 -4.42 23.26 3.42
N GLU A 67 -4.09 23.95 2.33
CA GLU A 67 -3.95 23.36 1.00
C GLU A 67 -2.84 22.31 0.96
N ALA A 68 -1.67 22.61 1.55
CA ALA A 68 -0.57 21.66 1.66
C ALA A 68 -0.96 20.42 2.49
N ASN A 69 -1.65 20.61 3.62
CA ASN A 69 -2.13 19.51 4.45
C ASN A 69 -3.18 18.64 3.74
N LEU A 70 -4.10 19.26 2.98
CA LEU A 70 -5.08 18.53 2.18
C LEU A 70 -4.40 17.70 1.07
N ALA A 71 -3.39 18.26 0.40
CA ALA A 71 -2.61 17.55 -0.60
C ALA A 71 -1.90 16.32 0.01
N ALA A 72 -1.22 16.50 1.14
CA ALA A 72 -0.56 15.41 1.86
C ALA A 72 -1.55 14.33 2.31
N MET A 73 -2.70 14.72 2.87
CA MET A 73 -3.75 13.78 3.28
C MET A 73 -4.33 13.01 2.08
N THR A 74 -4.48 13.66 0.93
CA THR A 74 -4.96 13.02 -0.31
C THR A 74 -3.96 11.96 -0.79
N GLU A 75 -2.66 12.27 -0.76
CA GLU A 75 -1.61 11.31 -1.09
C GLU A 75 -1.57 10.12 -0.12
N ASP A 76 -1.65 10.38 1.18
CA ASP A 76 -1.74 9.34 2.22
C ASP A 76 -2.95 8.43 2.00
N HIS A 77 -4.10 9.02 1.70
CA HIS A 77 -5.32 8.27 1.43
C HIS A 77 -5.17 7.38 0.19
N GLN A 78 -4.57 7.91 -0.89
CA GLN A 78 -4.31 7.15 -2.10
C GLN A 78 -3.34 5.98 -1.83
N ARG A 79 -2.27 6.21 -1.05
CA ARG A 79 -1.34 5.16 -0.63
C ARG A 79 -2.03 4.09 0.22
N ALA A 80 -2.90 4.48 1.13
CA ALA A 80 -3.68 3.56 1.95
C ALA A 80 -4.64 2.70 1.11
N ILE A 81 -5.34 3.30 0.15
CA ILE A 81 -6.21 2.57 -0.79
C ILE A 81 -5.41 1.51 -1.55
N GLU A 82 -4.24 1.88 -2.08
CA GLU A 82 -3.42 0.96 -2.86
C GLU A 82 -2.87 -0.19 -1.99
N SER A 83 -2.43 0.12 -0.77
CA SER A 83 -2.01 -0.90 0.21
C SER A 83 -3.15 -1.87 0.54
N ILE A 84 -4.38 -1.40 0.69
CA ILE A 84 -5.54 -2.25 0.97
C ILE A 84 -5.86 -3.16 -0.22
N LYS A 85 -5.79 -2.65 -1.46
CA LYS A 85 -5.99 -3.46 -2.67
C LYS A 85 -4.95 -4.57 -2.81
N GLN A 86 -3.69 -4.26 -2.51
CA GLN A 86 -2.61 -5.25 -2.52
C GLN A 86 -2.82 -6.32 -1.46
N ALA A 87 -3.22 -5.93 -0.24
CA ALA A 87 -3.53 -6.86 0.84
C ALA A 87 -4.72 -7.78 0.48
N ASP A 88 -5.79 -7.24 -0.10
CA ASP A 88 -6.96 -8.03 -0.53
C ASP A 88 -6.57 -9.07 -1.60
N SER A 89 -5.78 -8.66 -2.59
CA SER A 89 -5.27 -9.55 -3.63
C SER A 89 -4.40 -10.68 -3.05
N ALA A 90 -3.54 -10.36 -2.07
CA ALA A 90 -2.69 -11.33 -1.39
C ALA A 90 -3.52 -12.34 -0.55
N VAL A 91 -4.55 -11.87 0.16
CA VAL A 91 -5.46 -12.73 0.94
C VAL A 91 -6.21 -13.68 0.02
N LYS A 92 -6.72 -13.18 -1.11
CA LYS A 92 -7.43 -14.01 -2.10
C LYS A 92 -6.53 -15.11 -2.67
N LEU A 93 -5.31 -14.77 -3.09
CA LEU A 93 -4.34 -15.75 -3.59
C LEU A 93 -3.98 -16.80 -2.53
N ALA A 94 -3.76 -16.37 -1.29
CA ALA A 94 -3.48 -17.28 -0.18
C ALA A 94 -4.65 -18.25 0.06
N HIS A 95 -5.88 -17.74 0.06
CA HIS A 95 -7.08 -18.55 0.22
C HIS A 95 -7.23 -19.60 -0.90
N GLU A 96 -6.96 -19.24 -2.16
CA GLU A 96 -6.97 -20.15 -3.30
C GLU A 96 -5.91 -21.26 -3.14
N LYS A 97 -4.66 -20.90 -2.82
CA LYS A 97 -3.56 -21.87 -2.60
C LYS A 97 -3.85 -22.82 -1.44
N PHE A 98 -4.32 -22.31 -0.31
CA PHE A 98 -4.65 -23.16 0.85
C PHE A 98 -5.87 -24.04 0.59
N SER A 99 -6.88 -23.56 -0.14
CA SER A 99 -8.03 -24.37 -0.53
C SER A 99 -7.62 -25.53 -1.43
N ALA A 100 -6.70 -25.31 -2.38
CA ALA A 100 -6.15 -26.36 -3.22
C ALA A 100 -5.38 -27.42 -2.41
N LEU A 101 -4.51 -26.97 -1.50
CA LEU A 101 -3.77 -27.87 -0.58
C LEU A 101 -4.71 -28.65 0.35
N ALA A 102 -5.77 -28.02 0.85
CA ALA A 102 -6.76 -28.68 1.70
C ALA A 102 -7.53 -29.76 0.92
N ALA A 103 -7.93 -29.47 -0.31
CA ALA A 103 -8.61 -30.42 -1.19
C ALA A 103 -7.71 -31.61 -1.54
N GLU A 104 -6.44 -31.37 -1.87
CA GLU A 104 -5.46 -32.42 -2.11
C GLU A 104 -5.22 -33.28 -0.87
N ASN A 105 -5.03 -32.67 0.30
CA ASN A 105 -4.88 -33.38 1.57
C ASN A 105 -6.10 -34.25 1.92
N ALA A 106 -7.32 -33.76 1.67
CA ALA A 106 -8.54 -34.55 1.88
C ALA A 106 -8.56 -35.80 0.98
N ARG A 107 -8.18 -35.65 -0.29
CA ARG A 107 -8.07 -36.78 -1.23
C ARG A 107 -7.00 -37.78 -0.82
N LEU A 108 -5.84 -37.31 -0.37
CA LEU A 108 -4.76 -38.16 0.14
C LEU A 108 -5.22 -38.99 1.34
N LYS A 109 -5.93 -38.37 2.30
CA LYS A 109 -6.48 -39.08 3.46
C LYS A 109 -7.44 -40.20 3.05
N VAL A 110 -8.35 -39.95 2.11
CA VAL A 110 -9.28 -40.97 1.59
C VAL A 110 -8.51 -42.10 0.90
N MET A 111 -7.54 -41.77 0.03
CA MET A 111 -6.71 -42.78 -0.63
C MET A 111 -5.92 -43.65 0.36
N CYS A 112 -5.36 -43.06 1.40
CA CYS A 112 -4.68 -43.80 2.46
C CYS A 112 -5.63 -44.76 3.19
N GLU A 113 -6.85 -44.33 3.47
CA GLU A 113 -7.86 -45.15 4.13
C GLU A 113 -8.34 -46.32 3.24
N ASP A 114 -8.56 -46.07 1.95
CA ASP A 114 -8.91 -47.12 0.98
C ASP A 114 -7.81 -48.17 0.85
N ARG A 115 -6.54 -47.73 0.77
CA ARG A 115 -5.37 -48.62 0.75
C ARG A 115 -5.25 -49.44 2.02
N ARG A 116 -5.47 -48.81 3.18
CA ARG A 116 -5.48 -49.48 4.48
C ARG A 116 -6.55 -50.59 4.52
N ARG A 117 -7.76 -50.30 4.05
CA ARG A 117 -8.86 -51.29 3.93
C ARG A 117 -8.52 -52.43 2.97
N PHE A 118 -7.93 -52.13 1.81
CA PHE A 118 -7.52 -53.14 0.84
C PHE A 118 -6.53 -54.14 1.46
N ILE A 119 -5.47 -53.64 2.12
CA ILE A 119 -4.45 -54.50 2.75
C ILE A 119 -5.06 -55.33 3.88
N MET A 120 -5.86 -54.70 4.76
CA MET A 120 -6.57 -55.41 5.84
C MET A 120 -7.42 -56.57 5.32
N ASN A 121 -8.23 -56.33 4.29
CA ASN A 121 -9.07 -57.36 3.69
C ASN A 121 -8.23 -58.47 3.02
N GLY A 122 -7.15 -58.11 2.33
CA GLY A 122 -6.22 -59.06 1.72
C GLY A 122 -5.58 -59.99 2.75
N VAL A 123 -5.20 -59.47 3.91
CA VAL A 123 -4.68 -60.25 5.04
C VAL A 123 -5.77 -61.16 5.64
N GLN A 124 -6.97 -60.62 5.91
CA GLN A 124 -8.07 -61.39 6.48
C GLN A 124 -8.52 -62.56 5.60
N MET A 125 -8.52 -62.37 4.28
CA MET A 125 -8.88 -63.39 3.29
C MET A 125 -7.73 -64.34 2.96
N GLY A 126 -6.52 -64.10 3.51
CA GLY A 126 -5.33 -64.94 3.29
C GLY A 126 -4.62 -64.72 1.95
N TYR A 127 -4.98 -63.69 1.19
CA TYR A 127 -4.32 -63.32 -0.07
C TYR A 127 -2.95 -62.65 0.14
N ILE A 128 -2.76 -62.02 1.30
CA ILE A 128 -1.50 -61.37 1.70
C ILE A 128 -1.10 -61.99 3.04
N LYS A 129 0.05 -62.67 3.12
CA LYS A 129 0.58 -63.11 4.42
C LYS A 129 1.30 -61.96 5.09
N VAL A 130 1.29 -61.98 6.42
CA VAL A 130 2.06 -61.01 7.21
C VAL A 130 3.54 -61.29 6.95
N PRO A 131 4.31 -60.33 6.40
CA PRO A 131 5.72 -60.54 6.11
C PRO A 131 6.49 -60.89 7.37
N THR A 132 7.32 -61.94 7.33
CA THR A 132 8.16 -62.36 8.47
C THR A 132 9.65 -62.04 8.27
N ALA A 133 10.04 -61.67 7.06
CA ALA A 133 11.39 -61.26 6.69
C ALA A 133 11.32 -60.14 5.63
N GLU A 134 12.39 -59.36 5.49
CA GLU A 134 12.46 -58.27 4.49
C GLU A 134 12.45 -58.76 3.04
N THR A 135 12.72 -60.04 2.81
CA THR A 135 12.70 -60.68 1.47
C THR A 135 11.37 -61.37 1.14
N ASP A 136 10.35 -61.20 1.99
CA ASP A 136 9.04 -61.84 1.81
C ASP A 136 8.31 -61.24 0.59
N PRO A 137 7.82 -62.07 -0.37
CA PRO A 137 7.12 -61.58 -1.55
C PRO A 137 5.84 -60.79 -1.23
N ASP A 138 5.17 -61.05 -0.11
CA ASP A 138 3.98 -60.30 0.30
C ASP A 138 4.31 -58.88 0.77
N LEU A 139 5.56 -58.63 1.19
CA LEU A 139 6.04 -57.29 1.49
C LEU A 139 6.05 -56.40 0.25
N GLU A 140 6.37 -56.96 -0.91
CA GLU A 140 6.38 -56.23 -2.18
C GLU A 140 4.95 -55.88 -2.62
N THR A 141 4.00 -56.81 -2.44
CA THR A 141 2.57 -56.55 -2.68
C THR A 141 2.06 -55.38 -1.83
N ILE A 142 2.43 -55.35 -0.54
CA ILE A 142 2.10 -54.23 0.36
C ILE A 142 2.78 -52.93 -0.13
N ARG A 143 4.07 -52.99 -0.47
CA ARG A 143 4.86 -51.84 -0.93
C ARG A 143 4.26 -51.20 -2.19
N ILE A 144 3.85 -52.01 -3.16
CA ILE A 144 3.17 -51.55 -4.38
C ILE A 144 1.81 -50.91 -4.05
N ALA A 145 1.03 -51.54 -3.15
CA ALA A 145 -0.29 -51.02 -2.74
C ALA A 145 -0.20 -49.66 -2.01
N ILE A 146 0.86 -49.43 -1.21
CA ILE A 146 1.08 -48.18 -0.48
C ILE A 146 1.90 -47.14 -1.24
N SER A 147 2.58 -47.52 -2.34
CA SER A 147 3.41 -46.59 -3.11
C SER A 147 2.58 -45.44 -3.67
N PRO A 148 3.00 -44.17 -3.54
CA PRO A 148 2.28 -43.04 -4.11
C PRO A 148 2.17 -43.22 -5.63
N GLN A 149 0.95 -43.29 -6.16
CA GLN A 149 0.74 -43.41 -7.62
C GLN A 149 0.20 -42.13 -8.25
N LYS A 150 -0.27 -41.16 -7.44
CA LYS A 150 -0.79 -39.89 -7.94
C LYS A 150 0.16 -38.75 -7.58
N PRO A 151 0.45 -37.84 -8.53
CA PRO A 151 1.14 -36.59 -8.23
C PRO A 151 0.33 -35.74 -7.24
N ILE A 152 1.03 -34.87 -6.52
CA ILE A 152 0.49 -33.93 -5.53
C ILE A 152 0.66 -32.50 -6.06
N PRO A 153 -0.03 -32.14 -7.16
CA PRO A 153 0.22 -30.91 -7.91
C PRO A 153 0.08 -29.63 -7.08
N ALA A 154 -0.83 -29.59 -6.09
CA ALA A 154 -0.99 -28.41 -5.25
C ALA A 154 0.23 -28.25 -4.31
N THR A 155 0.72 -29.36 -3.75
CA THR A 155 1.95 -29.38 -2.95
C THR A 155 3.17 -29.03 -3.80
N ASP A 156 3.29 -29.61 -5.00
CA ASP A 156 4.41 -29.35 -5.90
C ASP A 156 4.46 -27.87 -6.31
N ALA A 157 3.33 -27.29 -6.69
CA ALA A 157 3.21 -25.87 -7.01
C ALA A 157 3.52 -24.97 -5.79
N PHE A 158 3.09 -25.37 -4.59
CA PHE A 158 3.42 -24.64 -3.36
C PHE A 158 4.94 -24.66 -3.09
N LEU A 159 5.59 -25.81 -3.22
CA LEU A 159 7.04 -25.95 -3.03
C LEU A 159 7.83 -25.22 -4.12
N ALA A 160 7.33 -25.17 -5.35
CA ALA A 160 7.91 -24.39 -6.44
C ALA A 160 7.85 -22.89 -6.13
N GLU A 161 6.70 -22.40 -5.63
CA GLU A 161 6.56 -21.00 -5.21
C GLU A 161 7.52 -20.65 -4.05
N VAL A 162 7.62 -21.48 -3.01
CA VAL A 162 8.53 -21.23 -1.89
C VAL A 162 9.98 -21.15 -2.36
N ARG A 163 10.37 -22.02 -3.30
CA ARG A 163 11.71 -21.98 -3.92
C ARG A 163 11.90 -20.72 -4.78
N ALA A 164 10.89 -20.33 -5.56
CA ALA A 164 10.91 -19.09 -6.35
C ALA A 164 11.07 -17.84 -5.46
N GLN A 165 10.36 -17.77 -4.33
CA GLN A 165 10.52 -16.69 -3.36
C GLN A 165 11.94 -16.64 -2.75
N GLY A 166 12.53 -17.81 -2.48
CA GLY A 166 13.93 -17.91 -2.05
C GLY A 166 14.90 -17.31 -3.07
N LEU A 167 14.69 -17.58 -4.36
CA LEU A 167 15.48 -17.03 -5.45
C LEU A 167 15.28 -15.52 -5.63
N GLU A 168 14.05 -15.02 -5.45
CA GLU A 168 13.77 -13.58 -5.49
C GLU A 168 14.48 -12.83 -4.36
N MET A 169 14.49 -13.37 -3.14
CA MET A 169 15.26 -12.81 -2.04
C MET A 169 16.77 -12.83 -2.35
N PHE A 170 17.27 -13.89 -2.97
CA PHE A 170 18.66 -13.96 -3.42
C PHE A 170 18.97 -12.91 -4.49
N ALA A 171 18.09 -12.74 -5.48
CA ALA A 171 18.23 -11.73 -6.54
C ALA A 171 18.28 -10.31 -5.96
N GLN A 172 17.43 -10.00 -4.98
CA GLN A 172 17.47 -8.73 -4.25
C GLN A 172 18.83 -8.51 -3.56
N ARG A 173 19.38 -9.54 -2.92
CA ARG A 173 20.72 -9.47 -2.29
C ARG A 173 21.81 -9.23 -3.33
N CYS A 174 21.74 -9.88 -4.48
CA CYS A 174 22.64 -9.66 -5.60
C CYS A 174 22.58 -8.21 -6.08
N ASN A 175 21.38 -7.65 -6.26
CA ASN A 175 21.21 -6.25 -6.67
C ASN A 175 21.79 -5.28 -5.63
N SER A 176 21.54 -5.49 -4.34
CA SER A 176 22.17 -4.66 -3.29
C SER A 176 23.70 -4.76 -3.29
N LYS A 177 24.26 -5.94 -3.60
CA LYS A 177 25.72 -6.12 -3.73
C LYS A 177 26.28 -5.45 -4.97
N SER A 178 25.53 -5.45 -6.07
CA SER A 178 25.86 -4.72 -7.29
C SER A 178 25.96 -3.22 -7.02
N GLU A 179 24.97 -2.63 -6.35
CA GLU A 179 24.95 -1.20 -5.99
C GLU A 179 26.13 -0.79 -5.10
N GLN A 180 26.57 -1.69 -4.21
CA GLN A 180 27.71 -1.46 -3.32
C GLN A 180 29.08 -1.65 -4.00
N ALA A 181 29.12 -2.23 -5.20
CA ALA A 181 30.37 -2.57 -5.87
C ALA A 181 31.05 -1.33 -6.49
N LEU A 182 32.32 -1.15 -6.14
CA LEU A 182 33.17 -0.06 -6.64
C LEU A 182 33.69 -0.34 -8.06
N ALA A 183 34.04 -1.60 -8.35
CA ALA A 183 34.53 -2.02 -9.66
C ALA A 183 33.36 -2.41 -10.58
N SER A 184 33.41 -1.97 -11.84
CA SER A 184 32.30 -2.16 -12.79
C SER A 184 32.07 -3.62 -13.15
N ASP A 185 33.14 -4.40 -13.31
CA ASP A 185 33.09 -5.85 -13.54
C ASP A 185 32.41 -6.61 -12.40
N ILE A 186 32.70 -6.23 -11.14
CA ILE A 186 32.06 -6.81 -9.97
C ILE A 186 30.58 -6.41 -9.91
N ARG A 187 30.25 -5.15 -10.22
CA ARG A 187 28.87 -4.65 -10.27
C ARG A 187 28.04 -5.44 -11.28
N ASP A 188 28.55 -5.59 -12.50
CA ASP A 188 27.85 -6.25 -13.60
C ASP A 188 27.66 -7.75 -13.30
N ASN A 189 28.66 -8.41 -12.74
CA ASN A 189 28.54 -9.81 -12.32
C ASN A 189 27.42 -10.01 -11.28
N TRP A 190 27.37 -9.17 -10.24
CA TRP A 190 26.30 -9.27 -9.24
C TRP A 190 24.92 -9.03 -9.85
N LYS A 191 24.81 -8.06 -10.76
CA LYS A 191 23.55 -7.77 -11.45
C LYS A 191 23.08 -8.96 -12.29
N LEU A 192 23.98 -9.54 -13.08
CA LEU A 192 23.70 -10.71 -13.91
C LEU A 192 23.27 -11.94 -13.07
N LEU A 193 23.92 -12.17 -11.92
CA LEU A 193 23.48 -13.22 -10.99
C LEU A 193 22.05 -12.98 -10.48
N GLY A 194 21.69 -11.72 -10.21
CA GLY A 194 20.34 -11.35 -9.81
C GLY A 194 19.31 -11.64 -10.90
N GLU A 195 19.62 -11.27 -12.14
CA GLU A 195 18.77 -11.53 -13.32
C GLU A 195 18.54 -13.04 -13.50
N HIS A 196 19.60 -13.86 -13.48
CA HIS A 196 19.48 -15.32 -13.59
C HIS A 196 18.64 -15.94 -12.46
N ALA A 197 18.78 -15.43 -11.24
CA ALA A 197 17.97 -15.91 -10.12
C ALA A 197 16.48 -15.55 -10.29
N THR A 198 16.18 -14.36 -10.81
CA THR A 198 14.81 -13.96 -11.16
C THR A 198 14.23 -14.83 -12.28
N ASP A 199 15.00 -15.11 -13.33
CA ASP A 199 14.57 -15.98 -14.43
C ASP A 199 14.28 -17.40 -13.94
N PHE A 200 15.17 -17.97 -13.13
CA PHE A 200 14.97 -19.31 -12.56
C PHE A 200 13.77 -19.36 -11.61
N ALA A 201 13.49 -18.30 -10.86
CA ALA A 201 12.27 -18.20 -10.06
C ALA A 201 11.00 -18.25 -10.93
N ALA A 202 11.04 -17.65 -12.12
CA ALA A 202 9.93 -17.69 -13.07
C ALA A 202 9.75 -19.07 -13.71
N GLU A 203 10.84 -19.77 -14.02
CA GLU A 203 10.82 -21.16 -14.53
C GLU A 203 10.18 -22.12 -13.52
N LEU A 204 10.55 -22.03 -12.23
CA LEU A 204 9.95 -22.85 -11.18
C LEU A 204 8.43 -22.70 -11.12
N ARG A 205 7.89 -21.49 -11.32
CA ARG A 205 6.43 -21.25 -11.32
C ARG A 205 5.70 -21.86 -12.52
N LYS A 206 6.40 -22.06 -13.64
CA LYS A 206 5.86 -22.75 -14.82
C LYS A 206 5.86 -24.27 -14.65
N GLY A 207 6.62 -24.79 -13.68
CA GLY A 207 6.80 -26.22 -13.47
C GLY A 207 7.80 -26.85 -14.45
N GLU A 208 8.75 -26.06 -14.96
CA GLU A 208 9.85 -26.48 -15.84
C GLU A 208 11.10 -26.94 -15.05
#